data_AF-A0A6G1JQY5-F1
#
_entry.id   AF-A0A6G1JQY5-F1
#
_cell.length_a   1.000
_cell.length_b   1.000
_cell.length_c   1.000
_cell.angle_alpha   90.00
_cell.angle_beta   90.00
_cell.angle_gamma   90.00
#
_symmetry.space_group_name_H-M   'P 1'
#
loop_
_entity.id
_entity.type
_entity.pdbx_description
1 polymer ?
#
loop_
_entity_poly.entity_id
_entity_poly.type
_entity_poly.pdbx_seq_one_letter_code
_entity_poly.pdbx_strand_id
1 'polypeptide(L)'
;MALSTLPLLPLVLLATATATTTATANATAFSEKCTAFASSLALGNSTYRVTMAQYVPATSYINATAEGRDASCDGYVPVDMCRVGLTVATSGASEVVVETWLPEDWNGRFLGTGNGGLGGCNFLSYTASHPSASNNGHDGVSGAAFNHAPEVLHDYVDRALVAGVQVGKDVTAQFYSKEAYKTYYIGCSAGGRQGWKAAQAYPGLFDGIVAGAPLLAFNGNMGWFSETLKETRTNTSEGYLTAEDWAAVQGEVLRQCDGLDGAIDGILEDARKCHLHVTPMLCTPRRPMPWPTSSPPYILDGQVQHSGGYHGYETTLLQLFLGPLAETWVDEWLQYVVYANRSWSAHDATEADVRATIELNPYNIQTFDTDLSAFGDAGGKILHWHGQADPMLQAGNSDRYYDAVRSTMKATSAELDDFYRYFRVSGTNHCAGGPGAFLMGQMGGTSVSDDPDDNMLMRIVEWVENDAPPEFVRGTKFVNDTASLGVAFTRKHCKHPAVNVYTGTGNGTDEDGWTCVEE
;
A
#
# COMPACT_ATOMS: atom_id res chain seq x y z
N MET A 1 80.61 25.34 26.09
CA MET A 1 80.32 24.35 27.15
C MET A 1 78.92 23.82 26.89
N ALA A 2 78.74 22.50 27.00
CA ALA A 2 77.52 21.72 26.75
C ALA A 2 77.15 21.55 25.26
N LEU A 3 76.66 20.40 24.76
CA LEU A 3 76.75 18.98 25.13
C LEU A 3 76.22 18.24 23.88
N SER A 4 76.76 17.05 23.59
CA SER A 4 76.42 16.18 22.46
C SER A 4 75.05 15.51 22.58
N THR A 5 74.24 15.47 21.51
CA THR A 5 73.17 14.46 21.30
C THR A 5 72.85 14.29 19.81
N LEU A 6 73.04 13.08 19.25
CA LEU A 6 72.43 12.62 17.99
C LEU A 6 71.06 11.96 18.27
N PRO A 7 70.10 11.96 17.31
CA PRO A 7 68.72 11.58 17.58
C PRO A 7 68.47 10.06 17.50
N LEU A 8 67.55 9.60 18.34
CA LEU A 8 66.92 8.27 18.32
C LEU A 8 65.84 8.20 17.23
N LEU A 9 65.86 7.14 16.41
CA LEU A 9 64.71 6.73 15.59
C LEU A 9 63.65 6.05 16.48
N PRO A 10 62.35 6.38 16.38
CA PRO A 10 61.31 5.53 16.90
C PRO A 10 60.92 4.45 15.86
N LEU A 11 60.79 3.23 16.37
CA LEU A 11 60.28 2.05 15.70
C LEU A 11 58.80 2.29 15.30
N VAL A 12 58.49 2.27 14.01
CA VAL A 12 57.10 2.23 13.52
C VAL A 12 56.60 0.80 13.64
N LEU A 13 55.74 0.51 14.63
CA LEU A 13 54.94 -0.71 14.65
C LEU A 13 53.79 -0.53 13.63
N LEU A 14 53.80 -1.32 12.56
CA LEU A 14 52.63 -1.53 11.71
C LEU A 14 51.58 -2.30 12.52
N ALA A 15 50.48 -1.64 12.89
CA ALA A 15 49.26 -2.28 13.38
C ALA A 15 48.13 -2.06 12.37
N THR A 16 48.16 -2.77 11.25
CA THR A 16 47.06 -2.75 10.25
C THR A 16 46.96 -4.10 9.54
N ALA A 17 46.23 -5.08 10.13
CA ALA A 17 45.82 -6.30 9.41
C ALA A 17 44.67 -7.11 10.06
N THR A 18 44.04 -6.67 11.16
CA THR A 18 43.06 -7.50 11.89
C THR A 18 41.58 -7.20 11.59
N ALA A 19 41.27 -6.06 10.95
CA ALA A 19 39.88 -5.67 10.67
C ALA A 19 39.31 -6.32 9.40
N THR A 20 40.13 -6.63 8.40
CA THR A 20 39.68 -7.22 7.12
C THR A 20 39.42 -8.73 7.19
N THR A 21 40.09 -9.45 8.09
CA THR A 21 39.93 -10.91 8.25
C THR A 21 38.68 -11.30 9.05
N THR A 22 38.21 -10.43 9.93
CA THR A 22 37.02 -10.67 10.77
C THR A 22 35.72 -10.43 10.02
N ALA A 23 35.64 -9.36 9.22
CA ALA A 23 34.46 -9.09 8.38
C ALA A 23 34.23 -10.17 7.30
N THR A 24 35.31 -10.66 6.67
CA THR A 24 35.23 -11.74 5.68
C THR A 24 34.86 -13.09 6.31
N ALA A 25 35.31 -13.38 7.54
CA ALA A 25 34.91 -14.58 8.26
C ALA A 25 33.42 -14.59 8.66
N ASN A 26 32.86 -13.45 9.07
CA ASN A 26 31.44 -13.33 9.44
C ASN A 26 30.50 -13.53 8.25
N ALA A 27 30.75 -12.86 7.12
CA ALA A 27 29.94 -13.03 5.90
C ALA A 27 29.96 -14.48 5.38
N THR A 28 31.11 -15.15 5.50
CA THR A 28 31.25 -16.58 5.14
C THR A 28 30.38 -17.46 6.05
N ALA A 29 30.39 -17.21 7.37
CA ALA A 29 29.58 -17.95 8.33
C ALA A 29 28.07 -17.71 8.11
N PHE A 30 27.66 -16.50 7.77
CA PHE A 30 26.25 -16.19 7.48
C PHE A 30 25.76 -16.89 6.20
N SER A 31 26.55 -16.84 5.13
CA SER A 31 26.23 -17.53 3.87
C SER A 31 26.17 -19.06 4.05
N GLU A 32 27.10 -19.65 4.81
CA GLU A 32 27.08 -21.09 5.14
C GLU A 32 25.83 -21.46 5.94
N LYS A 33 25.50 -20.65 6.96
CA LYS A 33 24.28 -20.82 7.76
C LYS A 33 23.02 -20.75 6.88
N CYS A 34 22.95 -19.79 5.96
CA CYS A 34 21.82 -19.67 5.04
C CYS A 34 21.65 -20.92 4.18
N THR A 35 22.74 -21.40 3.58
CA THR A 35 22.73 -22.58 2.72
C THR A 35 22.32 -23.85 3.47
N ALA A 36 22.76 -23.98 4.74
CA ALA A 36 22.43 -25.13 5.58
C ALA A 36 21.01 -25.08 6.17
N PHE A 37 20.37 -23.89 6.20
CA PHE A 37 19.12 -23.68 6.92
C PHE A 37 17.96 -24.53 6.39
N ALA A 38 17.88 -24.73 5.07
CA ALA A 38 16.84 -25.53 4.42
C ALA A 38 16.70 -26.94 5.01
N SER A 39 17.82 -27.57 5.37
CA SER A 39 17.87 -28.91 5.95
C SER A 39 17.51 -28.98 7.43
N SER A 40 17.50 -27.84 8.14
CA SER A 40 17.24 -27.77 9.58
C SER A 40 15.88 -27.20 9.95
N LEU A 41 15.21 -26.52 9.01
CA LEU A 41 13.94 -25.86 9.26
C LEU A 41 12.85 -26.90 9.59
N ALA A 42 12.15 -26.69 10.70
CA ALA A 42 11.01 -27.50 11.14
C ALA A 42 9.79 -26.63 11.45
N LEU A 43 8.70 -26.77 10.69
CA LEU A 43 7.45 -26.00 10.90
C LEU A 43 6.34 -26.82 11.59
N GLY A 44 6.72 -27.70 12.52
CA GLY A 44 5.78 -28.50 13.32
C GLY A 44 4.82 -29.33 12.46
N ASN A 45 3.52 -29.06 12.62
CA ASN A 45 2.45 -29.80 11.92
C ASN A 45 2.11 -29.25 10.53
N SER A 46 2.73 -28.15 10.10
CA SER A 46 2.51 -27.58 8.77
C SER A 46 3.00 -28.54 7.69
N THR A 47 2.25 -28.70 6.60
CA THR A 47 2.75 -29.38 5.41
C THR A 47 3.44 -28.36 4.53
N TYR A 48 4.76 -28.49 4.35
CA TYR A 48 5.54 -27.52 3.58
C TYR A 48 6.69 -28.18 2.82
N ARG A 49 7.24 -27.44 1.85
CA ARG A 49 8.46 -27.78 1.13
C ARG A 49 9.34 -26.55 1.04
N VAL A 50 10.58 -26.64 1.50
CA VAL A 50 11.57 -25.58 1.25
C VAL A 50 11.93 -25.59 -0.23
N THR A 51 11.68 -24.49 -0.92
CA THR A 51 12.00 -24.33 -2.34
C THR A 51 13.37 -23.68 -2.54
N MET A 52 13.78 -22.80 -1.62
CA MET A 52 15.10 -22.17 -1.64
C MET A 52 15.57 -21.77 -0.23
N ALA A 53 16.89 -21.75 -0.05
CA ALA A 53 17.58 -21.02 1.01
C ALA A 53 18.90 -20.51 0.43
N GLN A 54 18.94 -19.24 0.06
CA GLN A 54 20.01 -18.65 -0.73
C GLN A 54 20.53 -17.37 -0.08
N TYR A 55 21.85 -17.28 0.08
CA TYR A 55 22.48 -16.02 0.41
C TYR A 55 22.41 -15.07 -0.78
N VAL A 56 21.92 -13.86 -0.54
CA VAL A 56 21.80 -12.80 -1.54
C VAL A 56 22.57 -11.59 -1.03
N PRO A 57 23.67 -11.19 -1.69
CA PRO A 57 24.44 -10.03 -1.26
C PRO A 57 23.71 -8.73 -1.57
N ALA A 58 24.03 -7.68 -0.82
CA ALA A 58 23.57 -6.33 -1.04
C ALA A 58 23.83 -5.88 -2.49
N THR A 59 22.97 -5.00 -2.99
CA THR A 59 22.88 -4.50 -4.37
C THR A 59 22.50 -5.52 -5.43
N SER A 60 22.20 -6.77 -5.05
CA SER A 60 21.69 -7.78 -6.00
C SER A 60 20.32 -7.39 -6.56
N TYR A 61 20.07 -7.82 -7.80
CA TYR A 61 18.76 -7.73 -8.44
C TYR A 61 18.15 -9.13 -8.55
N ILE A 62 16.95 -9.28 -8.01
CA ILE A 62 16.13 -10.48 -8.14
C ILE A 62 15.26 -10.31 -9.38
N ASN A 63 15.53 -11.15 -10.38
CA ASN A 63 14.75 -11.25 -11.60
C ASN A 63 13.69 -12.35 -11.43
N ALA A 64 12.47 -11.94 -11.12
CA ALA A 64 11.34 -12.82 -10.88
C ALA A 64 10.96 -13.61 -12.14
N THR A 65 11.09 -13.02 -13.35
CA THR A 65 10.83 -13.76 -14.60
C THR A 65 11.80 -14.90 -14.84
N ALA A 66 13.08 -14.73 -14.47
CA ALA A 66 14.08 -15.80 -14.52
C ALA A 66 13.76 -16.94 -13.53
N GLU A 67 12.97 -16.64 -12.49
CA GLU A 67 12.48 -17.59 -11.50
C GLU A 67 11.07 -18.14 -11.84
N GLY A 68 10.53 -17.82 -13.01
CA GLY A 68 9.22 -18.28 -13.47
C GLY A 68 8.03 -17.53 -12.87
N ARG A 69 8.26 -16.37 -12.25
CA ARG A 69 7.23 -15.49 -11.68
C ARG A 69 6.97 -14.29 -12.61
N ASP A 70 5.92 -13.54 -12.30
CA ASP A 70 5.57 -12.33 -13.07
C ASP A 70 6.61 -11.22 -12.89
N ALA A 71 6.85 -10.43 -13.95
CA ALA A 71 7.84 -9.36 -13.94
C ALA A 71 7.56 -8.27 -12.90
N SER A 72 6.29 -8.09 -12.49
CA SER A 72 5.91 -7.17 -11.42
C SER A 72 6.42 -7.58 -10.03
N CYS A 73 6.95 -8.79 -9.89
CA CYS A 73 7.58 -9.31 -8.67
C CYS A 73 9.11 -9.03 -8.58
N ASP A 74 9.72 -8.36 -9.56
CA ASP A 74 11.15 -8.05 -9.57
C ASP A 74 11.57 -7.12 -8.39
N GLY A 75 12.83 -7.19 -7.95
CA GLY A 75 13.26 -6.39 -6.81
C GLY A 75 14.77 -6.23 -6.62
N TYR A 76 15.18 -5.08 -6.08
CA TYR A 76 16.54 -4.85 -5.59
C TYR A 76 16.69 -5.22 -4.12
N VAL A 77 17.88 -5.67 -3.76
CA VAL A 77 18.25 -6.10 -2.41
C VAL A 77 19.28 -5.12 -1.84
N PRO A 78 18.91 -4.15 -0.98
CA PRO A 78 19.84 -3.17 -0.43
C PRO A 78 20.83 -3.72 0.61
N VAL A 79 20.58 -4.89 1.21
CA VAL A 79 21.38 -5.42 2.33
C VAL A 79 21.72 -6.90 2.12
N ASP A 80 22.79 -7.37 2.74
CA ASP A 80 23.12 -8.79 2.76
C ASP A 80 22.04 -9.57 3.51
N MET A 81 21.51 -10.63 2.90
CA MET A 81 20.42 -11.41 3.48
C MET A 81 20.41 -12.88 3.09
N CYS A 82 19.71 -13.68 3.89
CA CYS A 82 19.31 -15.04 3.55
C CYS A 82 17.87 -15.03 3.05
N ARG A 83 17.68 -15.40 1.78
CA ARG A 83 16.36 -15.54 1.17
C ARG A 83 15.89 -16.99 1.29
N VAL A 84 14.83 -17.21 2.07
CA VAL A 84 14.22 -18.52 2.28
C VAL A 84 12.85 -18.54 1.61
N GLY A 85 12.63 -19.51 0.73
CA GLY A 85 11.35 -19.71 0.05
C GLY A 85 10.76 -21.07 0.40
N LEU A 86 9.45 -21.12 0.57
CA LEU A 86 8.70 -22.31 0.92
C LEU A 86 7.40 -22.38 0.12
N THR A 87 6.93 -23.59 -0.20
CA THR A 87 5.49 -23.81 -0.41
C THR A 87 4.89 -24.33 0.89
N VAL A 88 3.72 -23.81 1.27
CA VAL A 88 3.02 -24.14 2.51
C VAL A 88 1.59 -24.50 2.14
N ALA A 89 1.18 -25.73 2.42
CA ALA A 89 -0.21 -26.13 2.19
C ALA A 89 -1.12 -25.40 3.17
N THR A 90 -2.18 -24.78 2.64
CA THR A 90 -3.18 -24.06 3.41
C THR A 90 -4.51 -24.81 3.48
N SER A 91 -4.70 -25.77 2.57
CA SER A 91 -5.78 -26.75 2.58
C SER A 91 -5.33 -28.06 1.90
N GLY A 92 -6.24 -29.03 1.75
CA GLY A 92 -6.00 -30.21 0.91
C GLY A 92 -6.02 -29.92 -0.60
N ALA A 93 -6.37 -28.69 -1.02
CA ALA A 93 -6.55 -28.30 -2.40
C ALA A 93 -5.84 -26.99 -2.79
N SER A 94 -5.05 -26.40 -1.88
CA SER A 94 -4.32 -25.15 -2.13
C SER A 94 -3.03 -25.07 -1.30
N GLU A 95 -2.05 -24.35 -1.84
CA GLU A 95 -0.79 -24.01 -1.18
C GLU A 95 -0.40 -22.57 -1.52
N VAL A 96 0.37 -21.94 -0.63
CA VAL A 96 0.91 -20.60 -0.81
C VAL A 96 2.43 -20.68 -0.90
N VAL A 97 3.03 -19.79 -1.68
CA VAL A 97 4.47 -19.54 -1.66
C VAL A 97 4.74 -18.47 -0.61
N VAL A 98 5.60 -18.78 0.35
CA VAL A 98 6.08 -17.84 1.37
C VAL A 98 7.55 -17.58 1.12
N GLU A 99 7.93 -16.31 1.07
CA GLU A 99 9.32 -15.89 1.05
C GLU A 99 9.65 -15.05 2.28
N THR A 100 10.73 -15.42 2.96
CA THR A 100 11.23 -14.72 4.14
C THR A 100 12.65 -14.23 3.84
N TRP A 101 12.82 -12.92 3.87
CA TRP A 101 14.10 -12.24 3.64
C TRP A 101 14.73 -11.89 4.98
N LEU A 102 15.82 -12.58 5.31
CA LEU A 102 16.44 -12.55 6.64
C LEU A 102 17.76 -11.76 6.54
N PRO A 103 17.80 -10.46 6.86
CA PRO A 103 19.02 -9.65 6.78
C PRO A 103 20.13 -10.15 7.73
N GLU A 104 21.38 -9.99 7.35
CA GLU A 104 22.51 -10.32 8.25
C GLU A 104 22.46 -9.49 9.54
N ASP A 105 22.21 -8.18 9.39
CA ASP A 105 22.02 -7.23 10.49
C ASP A 105 20.54 -7.09 10.87
N TRP A 106 19.98 -8.14 11.48
CA TRP A 106 18.58 -8.12 11.92
C TRP A 106 18.35 -7.34 13.22
N ASN A 107 17.42 -6.39 13.18
CA ASN A 107 17.08 -5.51 14.31
C ASN A 107 16.06 -6.11 15.30
N GLY A 108 15.64 -7.37 15.12
CA GLY A 108 14.69 -8.05 16.02
C GLY A 108 13.21 -7.85 15.69
N ARG A 109 12.86 -7.10 14.64
CA ARG A 109 11.47 -6.86 14.21
C ARG A 109 11.09 -7.77 13.05
N PHE A 110 9.81 -8.12 12.97
CA PHE A 110 9.22 -8.81 11.82
C PHE A 110 8.36 -7.82 11.02
N LEU A 111 8.34 -7.94 9.68
CA LEU A 111 7.55 -7.07 8.81
C LEU A 111 6.84 -7.88 7.72
N GLY A 112 5.52 -8.02 7.81
CA GLY A 112 4.72 -8.57 6.73
C GLY A 112 4.42 -7.51 5.65
N THR A 113 4.39 -7.93 4.40
CA THR A 113 3.85 -7.14 3.28
C THR A 113 2.51 -7.66 2.79
N GLY A 114 1.86 -6.87 1.93
CA GLY A 114 0.73 -7.30 1.13
C GLY A 114 1.03 -7.52 -0.35
N ASN A 115 -0.07 -7.63 -1.11
CA ASN A 115 -0.09 -7.81 -2.56
C ASN A 115 -0.87 -6.65 -3.23
N GLY A 116 -1.09 -6.74 -4.55
CA GLY A 116 -1.74 -5.70 -5.35
C GLY A 116 -2.79 -6.29 -6.30
N GLY A 117 -3.88 -5.55 -6.54
CA GLY A 117 -4.97 -5.98 -7.42
C GLY A 117 -5.55 -7.35 -7.06
N LEU A 118 -5.82 -8.17 -8.07
CA LEU A 118 -6.17 -9.60 -7.94
C LEU A 118 -4.94 -10.51 -7.93
N GLY A 119 -3.75 -9.95 -7.76
CA GLY A 119 -2.48 -10.64 -7.95
C GLY A 119 -1.93 -11.33 -6.70
N GLY A 120 -0.93 -12.17 -6.96
CA GLY A 120 -0.11 -12.85 -5.98
C GLY A 120 1.37 -12.45 -6.03
N CYS A 121 1.70 -11.28 -6.57
CA CYS A 121 3.09 -10.82 -6.54
C CYS A 121 3.52 -10.32 -5.16
N ASN A 122 4.75 -10.68 -4.79
CA ASN A 122 5.38 -10.29 -3.54
C ASN A 122 6.19 -9.00 -3.72
N PHE A 123 5.81 -7.92 -3.05
CA PHE A 123 6.57 -6.65 -3.07
C PHE A 123 7.73 -6.66 -2.05
N LEU A 124 8.67 -7.59 -2.21
CA LEU A 124 9.72 -7.87 -1.22
C LEU A 124 10.92 -6.91 -1.24
N SER A 125 11.15 -6.20 -2.34
CA SER A 125 12.23 -5.19 -2.41
C SER A 125 12.11 -4.13 -1.31
N TYR A 126 10.88 -3.87 -0.88
CA TYR A 126 10.55 -2.95 0.19
C TYR A 126 11.01 -3.43 1.58
N THR A 127 11.08 -4.73 1.80
CA THR A 127 11.33 -5.33 3.12
C THR A 127 12.70 -5.98 3.19
N ALA A 128 13.65 -5.59 2.35
CA ALA A 128 14.96 -6.25 2.39
C ALA A 128 15.70 -6.13 3.74
N SER A 129 15.35 -5.16 4.58
CA SER A 129 15.82 -5.07 5.98
C SER A 129 14.94 -5.79 7.00
N HIS A 130 13.82 -6.42 6.60
CA HIS A 130 12.84 -7.04 7.50
C HIS A 130 12.03 -8.21 6.87
N PRO A 131 11.85 -9.34 7.55
CA PRO A 131 11.29 -10.55 6.92
C PRO A 131 9.76 -10.52 6.67
N SER A 132 9.32 -10.72 5.41
CA SER A 132 8.21 -11.61 4.94
C SER A 132 7.34 -11.08 3.79
N ALA A 133 6.99 -11.97 2.85
CA ALA A 133 5.83 -11.85 1.93
C ALA A 133 5.27 -13.24 1.55
N SER A 134 4.01 -13.29 1.10
CA SER A 134 3.38 -14.48 0.53
C SER A 134 2.70 -14.15 -0.80
N ASN A 135 2.73 -15.10 -1.74
CA ASN A 135 2.17 -14.93 -3.08
C ASN A 135 0.63 -14.93 -3.11
N ASN A 136 -0.05 -14.69 -1.99
CA ASN A 136 -1.51 -14.59 -1.93
C ASN A 136 -2.29 -15.84 -2.40
N GLY A 137 -1.64 -17.00 -2.52
CA GLY A 137 -2.26 -18.27 -2.94
C GLY A 137 -2.17 -18.59 -4.43
N HIS A 138 -1.60 -17.71 -5.27
CA HIS A 138 -1.37 -18.00 -6.68
C HIS A 138 -0.28 -17.12 -7.28
N ASP A 139 0.25 -17.48 -8.45
CA ASP A 139 1.22 -16.64 -9.15
C ASP A 139 0.54 -15.76 -10.20
N GLY A 140 1.16 -14.60 -10.49
CA GLY A 140 0.69 -13.65 -11.49
C GLY A 140 -0.31 -12.62 -10.97
N VAL A 141 -0.80 -11.78 -11.89
CA VAL A 141 -1.68 -10.64 -11.58
C VAL A 141 -3.16 -10.87 -11.91
N SER A 142 -3.47 -12.04 -12.48
CA SER A 142 -4.81 -12.43 -12.94
C SER A 142 -5.55 -13.24 -11.87
N GLY A 143 -6.85 -12.99 -11.74
CA GLY A 143 -7.79 -13.76 -10.92
C GLY A 143 -8.19 -15.12 -11.52
N ALA A 144 -7.62 -15.53 -12.66
CA ALA A 144 -7.92 -16.83 -13.28
C ALA A 144 -7.69 -18.03 -12.36
N ALA A 145 -6.80 -17.89 -11.38
CA ALA A 145 -6.53 -18.91 -10.37
C ALA A 145 -7.74 -19.21 -9.47
N PHE A 146 -8.73 -18.31 -9.37
CA PHE A 146 -9.92 -18.49 -8.53
C PHE A 146 -10.98 -19.40 -9.17
N ASN A 147 -10.88 -19.63 -10.48
CA ASN A 147 -11.91 -20.32 -11.26
C ASN A 147 -12.11 -21.77 -10.78
N HIS A 148 -13.26 -22.05 -10.16
CA HIS A 148 -13.57 -23.32 -9.49
C HIS A 148 -12.56 -23.73 -8.40
N ALA A 149 -11.88 -22.76 -7.79
CA ALA A 149 -10.85 -22.96 -6.78
C ALA A 149 -11.16 -22.15 -5.50
N PRO A 150 -12.20 -22.54 -4.73
CA PRO A 150 -12.63 -21.77 -3.56
C PRO A 150 -11.55 -21.67 -2.46
N GLU A 151 -10.64 -22.65 -2.37
CA GLU A 151 -9.54 -22.62 -1.41
C GLU A 151 -8.43 -21.64 -1.81
N VAL A 152 -8.16 -21.48 -3.12
CA VAL A 152 -7.23 -20.45 -3.63
C VAL A 152 -7.82 -19.06 -3.41
N LEU A 153 -9.15 -18.91 -3.60
CA LEU A 153 -9.83 -17.66 -3.27
C LEU A 153 -9.77 -17.34 -1.76
N HIS A 154 -9.90 -18.35 -0.90
CA HIS A 154 -9.75 -18.15 0.55
C HIS A 154 -8.32 -17.71 0.92
N ASP A 155 -7.31 -18.30 0.26
CA ASP A 155 -5.92 -17.87 0.39
C ASP A 155 -5.76 -16.39 0.04
N TYR A 156 -6.32 -15.95 -1.08
CA TYR A 156 -6.30 -14.55 -1.52
C TYR A 156 -7.00 -13.60 -0.53
N VAL A 157 -8.12 -14.03 0.06
CA VAL A 157 -8.90 -13.16 0.96
C VAL A 157 -8.15 -12.88 2.25
N ASP A 158 -7.57 -13.90 2.90
CA ASP A 158 -6.83 -13.71 4.15
C ASP A 158 -5.80 -14.80 4.50
N ARG A 159 -6.05 -16.06 4.16
CA ARG A 159 -5.27 -17.19 4.70
C ARG A 159 -3.80 -17.16 4.24
N ALA A 160 -3.50 -16.65 3.05
CA ALA A 160 -2.12 -16.50 2.60
C ALA A 160 -1.33 -15.48 3.43
N LEU A 161 -1.94 -14.35 3.79
CA LEU A 161 -1.32 -13.37 4.68
C LEU A 161 -1.03 -14.00 6.05
N VAL A 162 -2.01 -14.68 6.63
CA VAL A 162 -1.87 -15.33 7.94
C VAL A 162 -0.77 -16.38 7.91
N ALA A 163 -0.78 -17.26 6.89
CA ALA A 163 0.24 -18.29 6.72
C ALA A 163 1.63 -17.69 6.52
N GLY A 164 1.77 -16.66 5.68
CA GLY A 164 3.04 -15.98 5.43
C GLY A 164 3.63 -15.32 6.68
N VAL A 165 2.79 -14.74 7.54
CA VAL A 165 3.23 -14.14 8.81
C VAL A 165 3.64 -15.21 9.80
N GLN A 166 2.81 -16.24 10.02
CA GLN A 166 3.10 -17.30 10.98
C GLN A 166 4.35 -18.09 10.60
N VAL A 167 4.43 -18.55 9.35
CA VAL A 167 5.60 -19.28 8.84
C VAL A 167 6.83 -18.40 8.81
N GLY A 168 6.69 -17.13 8.38
CA GLY A 168 7.81 -16.19 8.39
C GLY A 168 8.37 -15.96 9.80
N LYS A 169 7.51 -15.85 10.82
CA LYS A 169 7.93 -15.70 12.23
C LYS A 169 8.66 -16.95 12.71
N ASP A 170 8.18 -18.15 12.38
CA ASP A 170 8.84 -19.41 12.73
C ASP A 170 10.22 -19.55 12.04
N VAL A 171 10.29 -19.21 10.76
CA VAL A 171 11.54 -19.17 9.99
C VAL A 171 12.52 -18.19 10.61
N THR A 172 12.06 -16.98 10.93
CA THR A 172 12.86 -15.92 11.58
C THR A 172 13.39 -16.39 12.93
N ALA A 173 12.51 -16.95 13.77
CA ALA A 173 12.84 -17.43 15.10
C ALA A 173 13.89 -18.54 15.07
N GLN A 174 13.75 -19.51 14.17
CA GLN A 174 14.71 -20.59 14.01
C GLN A 174 16.03 -20.10 13.43
N PHE A 175 15.99 -19.25 12.42
CA PHE A 175 17.20 -18.74 11.78
C PHE A 175 18.04 -17.92 12.77
N TYR A 176 17.46 -16.95 13.47
CA TYR A 176 18.20 -16.14 14.44
C TYR A 176 18.32 -16.76 15.83
N SER A 177 17.67 -17.91 16.08
CA SER A 177 17.51 -18.50 17.41
C SER A 177 16.90 -17.51 18.41
N LYS A 178 16.01 -16.64 17.93
CA LYS A 178 15.40 -15.54 18.67
C LYS A 178 14.11 -15.09 18.01
N GLU A 179 13.03 -15.01 18.77
CA GLU A 179 11.74 -14.51 18.29
C GLU A 179 11.78 -13.00 18.02
N ALA A 180 10.99 -12.56 17.02
CA ALA A 180 10.76 -11.14 16.81
C ALA A 180 9.98 -10.56 18.01
N TYR A 181 10.42 -9.43 18.55
CA TYR A 181 9.77 -8.83 19.72
C TYR A 181 8.56 -7.95 19.33
N LYS A 182 8.49 -7.53 18.07
CA LYS A 182 7.35 -6.81 17.46
C LYS A 182 7.14 -7.23 16.02
N THR A 183 5.87 -7.24 15.61
CA THR A 183 5.39 -7.66 14.30
C THR A 183 4.68 -6.49 13.63
N TYR A 184 5.20 -6.04 12.49
CA TYR A 184 4.64 -4.92 11.73
C TYR A 184 4.05 -5.40 10.41
N TYR A 185 3.14 -4.60 9.86
CA TYR A 185 2.59 -4.77 8.53
C TYR A 185 2.63 -3.46 7.76
N ILE A 186 2.81 -3.58 6.45
CA ILE A 186 2.56 -2.46 5.54
C ILE A 186 2.13 -2.96 4.17
N GLY A 187 1.12 -2.29 3.63
CA GLY A 187 0.58 -2.59 2.33
C GLY A 187 -0.25 -1.42 1.81
N CYS A 188 -0.31 -1.32 0.49
CA CYS A 188 -1.16 -0.37 -0.19
C CYS A 188 -2.10 -1.08 -1.17
N SER A 189 -3.24 -0.51 -1.53
CA SER A 189 -4.21 -1.12 -2.46
C SER A 189 -4.86 -2.39 -1.89
N ALA A 190 -4.80 -3.52 -2.62
CA ALA A 190 -5.15 -4.84 -2.08
C ALA A 190 -4.36 -5.18 -0.81
N GLY A 191 -3.11 -4.71 -0.67
CA GLY A 191 -2.33 -4.78 0.56
C GLY A 191 -2.94 -3.92 1.69
N GLY A 192 -3.43 -2.74 1.37
CA GLY A 192 -4.18 -1.94 2.34
C GLY A 192 -5.42 -2.68 2.86
N ARG A 193 -6.15 -3.38 1.97
CA ARG A 193 -7.27 -4.26 2.36
C ARG A 193 -6.79 -5.41 3.25
N GLN A 194 -5.70 -6.09 2.90
CA GLN A 194 -5.13 -7.18 3.68
C GLN A 194 -4.73 -6.74 5.11
N GLY A 195 -4.12 -5.56 5.26
CA GLY A 195 -3.84 -4.97 6.58
C GLY A 195 -5.11 -4.75 7.40
N TRP A 196 -6.17 -4.21 6.78
CA TRP A 196 -7.46 -4.06 7.43
C TRP A 196 -8.14 -5.39 7.76
N LYS A 197 -8.03 -6.39 6.88
CA LYS A 197 -8.53 -7.75 7.16
C LYS A 197 -7.81 -8.36 8.36
N ALA A 198 -6.50 -8.16 8.48
CA ALA A 198 -5.74 -8.58 9.65
C ALA A 198 -6.23 -7.89 10.92
N ALA A 199 -6.43 -6.58 10.92
CA ALA A 199 -6.96 -5.86 12.08
C ALA A 199 -8.37 -6.33 12.48
N GLN A 200 -9.25 -6.53 11.50
CA GLN A 200 -10.65 -6.92 11.73
C GLN A 200 -10.80 -8.37 12.23
N ALA A 201 -10.05 -9.31 11.65
CA ALA A 201 -10.26 -10.75 11.87
C ALA A 201 -9.14 -11.44 12.67
N TYR A 202 -7.95 -10.86 12.72
CA TYR A 202 -6.75 -11.45 13.33
C TYR A 202 -6.02 -10.43 14.22
N PRO A 203 -6.67 -9.90 15.28
CA PRO A 203 -6.20 -8.72 16.01
C PRO A 203 -4.82 -8.86 16.67
N GLY A 204 -4.36 -10.10 16.91
CA GLY A 204 -3.02 -10.39 17.45
C GLY A 204 -1.94 -10.69 16.40
N LEU A 205 -2.25 -10.56 15.10
CA LEU A 205 -1.30 -10.89 14.03
C LEU A 205 -0.19 -9.85 13.91
N PHE A 206 -0.51 -8.58 14.13
CA PHE A 206 0.42 -7.45 14.03
C PHE A 206 0.26 -6.50 15.22
N ASP A 207 1.39 -5.99 15.73
CA ASP A 207 1.42 -4.90 16.71
C ASP A 207 1.19 -3.53 16.04
N GLY A 208 1.65 -3.36 14.80
CA GLY A 208 1.55 -2.11 14.05
C GLY A 208 1.25 -2.33 12.57
N ILE A 209 0.30 -1.59 12.01
CA ILE A 209 -0.16 -1.71 10.62
C ILE A 209 -0.07 -0.34 9.94
N VAL A 210 0.55 -0.28 8.77
CA VAL A 210 0.43 0.85 7.82
C VAL A 210 -0.43 0.39 6.63
N ALA A 211 -1.64 0.94 6.50
CA ALA A 211 -2.59 0.57 5.46
C ALA A 211 -2.87 1.76 4.53
N GLY A 212 -2.31 1.71 3.32
CA GLY A 212 -2.44 2.75 2.31
C GLY A 212 -3.51 2.46 1.27
N ALA A 213 -4.23 3.50 0.84
CA ALA A 213 -5.25 3.45 -0.21
C ALA A 213 -5.99 2.10 -0.27
N PRO A 214 -6.64 1.67 0.83
CA PRO A 214 -7.04 0.28 0.97
C PRO A 214 -8.25 -0.04 0.09
N LEU A 215 -8.25 -1.23 -0.53
CA LEU A 215 -9.40 -1.77 -1.30
C LEU A 215 -10.53 -2.26 -0.36
N LEU A 216 -10.98 -1.37 0.52
CA LEU A 216 -12.14 -1.56 1.39
C LEU A 216 -13.42 -1.53 0.57
N ALA A 217 -14.46 -2.22 1.03
CA ALA A 217 -15.70 -2.38 0.29
C ALA A 217 -15.45 -2.97 -1.10
N PHE A 218 -14.66 -4.04 -1.16
CA PHE A 218 -14.18 -4.67 -2.39
C PHE A 218 -15.28 -4.84 -3.45
N ASN A 219 -16.43 -5.42 -3.06
CA ASN A 219 -17.54 -5.67 -3.99
C ASN A 219 -18.22 -4.37 -4.46
N GLY A 220 -18.22 -3.34 -3.61
CA GLY A 220 -18.68 -1.99 -3.99
C GLY A 220 -17.77 -1.32 -5.02
N ASN A 221 -16.45 -1.56 -4.95
CA ASN A 221 -15.52 -1.08 -5.98
C ASN A 221 -15.77 -1.79 -7.31
N MET A 222 -16.01 -3.12 -7.31
CA MET A 222 -16.37 -3.84 -8.55
C MET A 222 -17.65 -3.28 -9.19
N GLY A 223 -18.64 -2.91 -8.38
CA GLY A 223 -19.84 -2.21 -8.84
C GLY A 223 -19.56 -0.85 -9.45
N TRP A 224 -18.78 -0.01 -8.76
CA TRP A 224 -18.41 1.31 -9.26
C TRP A 224 -17.55 1.24 -10.52
N PHE A 225 -16.62 0.29 -10.63
CA PHE A 225 -15.85 0.03 -11.84
C PHE A 225 -16.76 -0.38 -13.01
N SER A 226 -17.72 -1.28 -12.77
CA SER A 226 -18.68 -1.73 -13.78
C SER A 226 -19.48 -0.57 -14.35
N GLU A 227 -20.01 0.32 -13.50
CA GLU A 227 -20.75 1.49 -13.98
C GLU A 227 -19.83 2.49 -14.70
N THR A 228 -18.64 2.76 -14.17
CA THR A 228 -17.69 3.70 -14.79
C THR A 228 -17.22 3.20 -16.17
N LEU A 229 -17.02 1.90 -16.35
CA LEU A 229 -16.64 1.31 -17.65
C LEU A 229 -17.73 1.52 -18.72
N LYS A 230 -19.02 1.39 -18.37
CA LYS A 230 -20.14 1.63 -19.29
C LYS A 230 -20.17 3.07 -19.80
N GLU A 231 -19.99 4.01 -18.87
CA GLU A 231 -20.03 5.45 -19.15
C GLU A 231 -18.82 5.92 -19.99
N THR A 232 -17.64 5.32 -19.79
CA THR A 232 -16.39 5.84 -20.36
C THR A 232 -15.95 5.23 -21.69
N ARG A 233 -16.36 4.00 -22.04
CA ARG A 233 -15.74 3.24 -23.14
C ARG A 233 -16.49 3.21 -24.47
N THR A 234 -17.76 3.58 -24.51
CA THR A 234 -18.52 3.52 -25.76
C THR A 234 -18.33 4.81 -26.55
N ASN A 235 -17.35 4.84 -27.46
CA ASN A 235 -17.10 6.02 -28.33
C ASN A 235 -18.27 6.39 -29.27
N THR A 236 -19.30 5.54 -29.31
CA THR A 236 -20.55 5.71 -30.05
C THR A 236 -21.72 6.15 -29.17
N SER A 237 -21.57 6.20 -27.84
CA SER A 237 -22.65 6.66 -26.96
C SER A 237 -22.84 8.17 -27.07
N GLU A 238 -24.09 8.58 -26.91
CA GLU A 238 -24.43 9.98 -26.70
C GLU A 238 -23.83 10.40 -25.36
N GLY A 239 -22.69 11.10 -25.41
CA GLY A 239 -21.95 11.46 -24.22
C GLY A 239 -20.63 10.71 -24.03
N TYR A 240 -19.89 10.40 -25.09
CA TYR A 240 -18.47 10.07 -24.93
C TYR A 240 -17.63 11.36 -24.75
N LEU A 241 -16.68 11.36 -23.80
CA LEU A 241 -15.66 12.39 -23.68
C LEU A 241 -14.32 11.94 -24.26
N THR A 242 -13.73 12.79 -25.10
CA THR A 242 -12.36 12.60 -25.60
C THR A 242 -11.33 12.92 -24.52
N ALA A 243 -10.08 12.52 -24.72
CA ALA A 243 -8.98 12.89 -23.84
C ALA A 243 -8.82 14.42 -23.68
N GLU A 244 -9.12 15.19 -24.74
CA GLU A 244 -9.11 16.66 -24.69
C GLU A 244 -10.24 17.20 -23.79
N ASP A 245 -11.43 16.60 -23.88
CA ASP A 245 -12.55 17.00 -23.02
C ASP A 245 -12.24 16.73 -21.55
N TRP A 246 -11.67 15.57 -21.22
CA TRP A 246 -11.25 15.25 -19.84
C TRP A 246 -10.17 16.19 -19.31
N ALA A 247 -9.22 16.58 -20.16
CA ALA A 247 -8.23 17.60 -19.80
C ALA A 247 -8.88 18.97 -19.56
N ALA A 248 -9.91 19.33 -20.33
CA ALA A 248 -10.69 20.54 -20.11
C ALA A 248 -11.48 20.49 -18.79
N VAL A 249 -12.06 19.31 -18.43
CA VAL A 249 -12.70 19.11 -17.12
C VAL A 249 -11.69 19.30 -15.99
N GLN A 250 -10.50 18.68 -16.08
CA GLN A 250 -9.47 18.85 -15.06
C GLN A 250 -9.05 20.32 -14.91
N GLY A 251 -8.88 21.03 -16.03
CA GLY A 251 -8.57 22.45 -16.04
C GLY A 251 -9.65 23.29 -15.34
N GLU A 252 -10.92 22.97 -15.58
CA GLU A 252 -12.03 23.66 -14.92
C GLU A 252 -12.16 23.31 -13.43
N VAL A 253 -11.89 22.06 -13.06
CA VAL A 253 -11.79 21.61 -11.66
C VAL A 253 -10.74 22.44 -10.93
N LEU A 254 -9.51 22.50 -11.44
CA LEU A 254 -8.45 23.28 -10.81
C LEU A 254 -8.83 24.77 -10.74
N ARG A 255 -9.41 25.33 -11.81
CA ARG A 255 -9.87 26.73 -11.82
C ARG A 255 -10.90 27.03 -10.73
N GLN A 256 -11.76 26.08 -10.39
CA GLN A 256 -12.80 26.26 -9.37
C GLN A 256 -12.34 25.89 -7.96
N CYS A 257 -11.45 24.91 -7.83
CA CYS A 257 -11.22 24.20 -6.58
C CYS A 257 -9.80 24.28 -6.02
N ASP A 258 -8.77 24.53 -6.83
CA ASP A 258 -7.36 24.62 -6.39
C ASP A 258 -7.21 25.62 -5.24
N GLY A 259 -7.74 26.84 -5.42
CA GLY A 259 -7.69 27.91 -4.42
C GLY A 259 -8.49 27.70 -3.12
N LEU A 260 -9.22 26.60 -2.94
CA LEU A 260 -10.13 26.44 -1.80
C LEU A 260 -9.41 26.22 -0.46
N ASP A 261 -8.19 25.69 -0.50
CA ASP A 261 -7.33 25.50 0.67
C ASP A 261 -6.40 26.69 0.94
N GLY A 262 -6.43 27.70 0.08
CA GLY A 262 -5.63 28.93 0.20
C GLY A 262 -4.37 28.95 -0.67
N ALA A 263 -3.96 27.83 -1.27
CA ALA A 263 -2.90 27.77 -2.27
C ALA A 263 -3.47 27.65 -3.69
N ILE A 264 -2.74 28.15 -4.69
CA ILE A 264 -3.03 27.86 -6.11
C ILE A 264 -1.79 27.15 -6.64
N ASP A 265 -1.70 25.86 -6.39
CA ASP A 265 -0.52 25.03 -6.62
C ASP A 265 -0.81 23.82 -7.54
N GLY A 266 -2.04 23.72 -8.03
CA GLY A 266 -2.51 22.63 -8.88
C GLY A 266 -2.86 21.36 -8.08
N ILE A 267 -3.01 21.47 -6.76
CA ILE A 267 -3.32 20.35 -5.86
C ILE A 267 -4.61 20.69 -5.12
N LEU A 268 -5.56 19.76 -5.10
CA LEU A 268 -6.67 19.85 -4.16
C LEU A 268 -6.22 19.27 -2.82
N GLU A 269 -6.08 20.12 -1.79
CA GLU A 269 -5.64 19.68 -0.47
C GLU A 269 -6.70 18.81 0.23
N ASP A 270 -7.98 19.17 0.08
CA ASP A 270 -9.13 18.37 0.48
C ASP A 270 -10.12 18.24 -0.68
N ALA A 271 -10.06 17.11 -1.38
CA ALA A 271 -10.84 16.90 -2.59
C ALA A 271 -12.37 16.86 -2.32
N ARG A 272 -12.80 16.64 -1.07
CA ARG A 272 -14.21 16.67 -0.66
C ARG A 272 -14.85 18.04 -0.82
N LYS A 273 -14.06 19.11 -0.72
CA LYS A 273 -14.53 20.49 -0.83
C LYS A 273 -14.81 20.91 -2.28
N CYS A 274 -14.28 20.16 -3.25
CA CYS A 274 -14.50 20.49 -4.65
C CYS A 274 -15.88 20.05 -5.12
N HIS A 275 -16.72 21.04 -5.39
CA HIS A 275 -18.04 20.84 -5.99
C HIS A 275 -18.06 21.48 -7.38
N LEU A 276 -17.73 20.70 -8.41
CA LEU A 276 -17.59 21.20 -9.77
C LEU A 276 -18.92 21.76 -10.30
N HIS A 277 -18.93 23.05 -10.64
CA HIS A 277 -20.02 23.68 -11.37
C HIS A 277 -19.77 23.59 -12.86
N VAL A 278 -20.48 22.69 -13.53
CA VAL A 278 -20.22 22.35 -14.93
C VAL A 278 -20.83 23.31 -15.95
N THR A 279 -21.69 24.22 -15.50
CA THR A 279 -22.40 25.17 -16.37
C THR A 279 -21.48 25.98 -17.30
N PRO A 280 -20.29 26.45 -16.86
CA PRO A 280 -19.34 27.15 -17.72
C PRO A 280 -18.81 26.30 -18.89
N MET A 281 -18.88 24.98 -18.81
CA MET A 281 -18.37 24.05 -19.82
C MET A 281 -19.42 23.65 -20.87
N LEU A 282 -20.68 24.04 -20.71
CA LEU A 282 -21.76 23.62 -21.61
C LEU A 282 -21.68 24.31 -22.98
N CYS A 283 -21.49 23.51 -24.03
CA CYS A 283 -21.59 23.97 -25.42
C CYS A 283 -23.02 24.43 -25.79
N THR A 284 -23.12 25.28 -26.84
CA THR A 284 -24.39 25.61 -27.50
C THR A 284 -24.36 25.15 -28.97
N PRO A 285 -25.31 24.31 -29.43
CA PRO A 285 -26.42 23.72 -28.67
C PRO A 285 -25.93 22.73 -27.61
N ARG A 286 -26.67 22.62 -26.50
CA ARG A 286 -26.35 21.75 -25.38
C ARG A 286 -26.21 20.31 -25.85
N ARG A 287 -25.02 19.74 -25.68
CA ARG A 287 -24.84 18.29 -25.64
C ARG A 287 -24.98 17.84 -24.18
N PRO A 288 -25.52 16.65 -23.89
CA PRO A 288 -25.39 16.07 -22.56
C PRO A 288 -23.90 16.03 -22.22
N MET A 289 -23.51 16.65 -21.10
CA MET A 289 -22.16 16.39 -20.59
C MET A 289 -22.17 14.99 -20.00
N PRO A 290 -21.19 14.15 -20.38
CA PRO A 290 -21.07 12.82 -19.82
C PRO A 290 -20.75 12.87 -18.33
N TRP A 291 -20.94 11.73 -17.67
CA TRP A 291 -20.21 11.40 -16.46
C TRP A 291 -18.71 11.58 -16.71
N PRO A 292 -18.14 12.66 -16.17
CA PRO A 292 -17.39 12.49 -14.92
C PRO A 292 -17.53 13.64 -13.92
N THR A 293 -18.53 14.50 -14.10
CA THR A 293 -18.60 15.76 -13.35
C THR A 293 -19.15 15.66 -11.92
N SER A 294 -19.61 14.48 -11.50
CA SER A 294 -20.11 14.26 -10.13
C SER A 294 -19.70 12.94 -9.49
N SER A 295 -19.19 11.97 -10.29
CA SER A 295 -18.91 10.58 -9.93
C SER A 295 -19.64 10.14 -8.65
N PRO A 296 -20.98 10.14 -8.62
CA PRO A 296 -21.75 10.02 -7.40
C PRO A 296 -21.52 8.69 -6.69
N PRO A 297 -21.91 8.61 -5.41
CA PRO A 297 -21.91 7.37 -4.68
C PRO A 297 -22.67 6.27 -5.43
N TYR A 298 -22.10 5.06 -5.47
CA TYR A 298 -22.81 3.90 -5.98
C TYR A 298 -23.72 3.38 -4.86
N ILE A 299 -25.04 3.44 -5.07
CA ILE A 299 -26.07 3.10 -4.10
C ILE A 299 -26.82 1.87 -4.60
N LEU A 300 -26.92 0.84 -3.74
CA LEU A 300 -27.71 -0.36 -3.99
C LEU A 300 -28.67 -0.56 -2.81
N ASP A 301 -29.97 -0.71 -3.08
CA ASP A 301 -31.04 -0.82 -2.06
C ASP A 301 -31.03 0.27 -0.99
N GLY A 302 -30.71 1.51 -1.39
CA GLY A 302 -30.60 2.64 -0.45
C GLY A 302 -29.38 2.58 0.46
N GLN A 303 -28.46 1.63 0.26
CA GLN A 303 -27.18 1.55 0.96
C GLN A 303 -26.05 2.01 0.05
N VAL A 304 -25.17 2.86 0.59
CA VAL A 304 -23.97 3.32 -0.13
C VAL A 304 -22.96 2.17 -0.17
N GLN A 305 -22.72 1.63 -1.35
CA GLN A 305 -21.75 0.56 -1.57
C GLN A 305 -20.36 1.13 -1.90
N HIS A 306 -20.32 2.28 -2.57
CA HIS A 306 -19.09 2.99 -2.93
C HIS A 306 -19.28 4.50 -2.79
N SER A 307 -18.26 5.25 -2.36
CA SER A 307 -18.34 6.70 -2.14
C SER A 307 -18.58 7.52 -3.41
N GLY A 308 -18.25 6.94 -4.57
CA GLY A 308 -18.08 7.73 -5.78
C GLY A 308 -16.68 8.37 -5.82
N GLY A 309 -16.38 9.07 -6.90
CA GLY A 309 -15.09 9.70 -7.13
C GLY A 309 -15.04 11.16 -6.74
N TYR A 310 -13.87 11.59 -6.28
CA TYR A 310 -13.51 12.99 -6.13
C TYR A 310 -12.94 13.58 -7.42
N HIS A 311 -12.61 14.87 -7.36
CA HIS A 311 -12.04 15.63 -8.48
C HIS A 311 -10.54 15.85 -8.30
N GLY A 312 -9.83 16.13 -9.40
CA GLY A 312 -8.40 16.51 -9.40
C GLY A 312 -7.47 15.59 -10.17
N TYR A 313 -8.00 14.48 -10.69
CA TYR A 313 -7.25 13.41 -11.34
C TYR A 313 -7.96 12.88 -12.58
N GLU A 314 -8.85 13.69 -13.16
CA GLU A 314 -9.69 13.41 -14.32
C GLU A 314 -8.93 12.72 -15.46
N THR A 315 -7.77 13.26 -15.85
CA THR A 315 -6.98 12.68 -16.94
C THR A 315 -6.37 11.31 -16.60
N THR A 316 -6.00 11.10 -15.33
CA THR A 316 -5.42 9.82 -14.88
C THR A 316 -6.52 8.78 -14.69
N LEU A 317 -7.70 9.20 -14.21
CA LEU A 317 -8.91 8.38 -14.15
C LEU A 317 -9.28 7.88 -15.55
N LEU A 318 -9.32 8.77 -16.55
CA LEU A 318 -9.59 8.36 -17.93
C LEU A 318 -8.59 7.29 -18.41
N GLN A 319 -7.29 7.48 -18.17
CA GLN A 319 -6.27 6.53 -18.61
C GLN A 319 -6.48 5.14 -17.99
N LEU A 320 -6.85 5.08 -16.71
CA LEU A 320 -7.16 3.83 -16.03
C LEU A 320 -8.32 3.09 -16.70
N PHE A 321 -9.42 3.80 -16.99
CA PHE A 321 -10.63 3.18 -17.54
C PHE A 321 -10.57 2.94 -19.04
N LEU A 322 -9.76 3.69 -19.82
CA LEU A 322 -9.46 3.33 -21.21
C LEU A 322 -8.45 2.17 -21.30
N GLY A 323 -7.60 2.01 -20.30
CA GLY A 323 -6.67 0.89 -20.19
C GLY A 323 -7.37 -0.41 -19.73
N PRO A 324 -6.78 -1.59 -19.97
CA PRO A 324 -7.45 -2.87 -19.73
C PRO A 324 -7.64 -3.22 -18.26
N LEU A 325 -7.02 -2.50 -17.32
CA LEU A 325 -6.90 -2.92 -15.93
C LEU A 325 -8.26 -3.05 -15.22
N ALA A 326 -9.07 -1.98 -15.20
CA ALA A 326 -10.36 -1.97 -14.51
C ALA A 326 -11.33 -2.99 -15.12
N GLU A 327 -11.36 -3.08 -16.45
CA GLU A 327 -12.15 -4.08 -17.17
C GLU A 327 -11.73 -5.51 -16.81
N THR A 328 -10.43 -5.79 -16.82
CA THR A 328 -9.89 -7.12 -16.47
C THR A 328 -10.31 -7.51 -15.06
N TRP A 329 -10.23 -6.60 -14.08
CA TRP A 329 -10.65 -6.92 -12.70
C TRP A 329 -12.13 -7.26 -12.59
N VAL A 330 -12.99 -6.48 -13.26
CA VAL A 330 -14.44 -6.74 -13.28
C VAL A 330 -14.73 -8.05 -14.00
N ASP A 331 -14.17 -8.27 -15.18
CA ASP A 331 -14.31 -9.50 -15.96
C ASP A 331 -13.88 -10.71 -15.14
N GLU A 332 -12.66 -10.73 -14.62
CA GLU A 332 -12.12 -11.89 -13.94
C GLU A 332 -12.85 -12.19 -12.63
N TRP A 333 -13.27 -11.17 -11.88
CA TRP A 333 -14.04 -11.39 -10.66
C TRP A 333 -15.40 -12.04 -10.99
N LEU A 334 -16.13 -11.53 -11.97
CA LEU A 334 -17.46 -12.07 -12.29
C LEU A 334 -17.38 -13.39 -13.06
N GLN A 335 -16.41 -13.55 -13.95
CA GLN A 335 -16.19 -14.78 -14.70
C GLN A 335 -15.72 -15.94 -13.80
N TYR A 336 -14.80 -15.70 -12.86
CA TYR A 336 -14.15 -16.77 -12.11
C TYR A 336 -14.70 -17.00 -10.71
N VAL A 337 -15.28 -15.97 -10.08
CA VAL A 337 -15.77 -16.05 -8.70
C VAL A 337 -17.29 -16.01 -8.63
N VAL A 338 -17.95 -15.05 -9.29
CA VAL A 338 -19.40 -14.86 -9.13
C VAL A 338 -20.20 -15.89 -9.93
N TYR A 339 -19.89 -16.06 -11.21
CA TYR A 339 -20.70 -16.91 -12.11
C TYR A 339 -20.01 -18.18 -12.57
N ALA A 340 -18.69 -18.29 -12.41
CA ALA A 340 -17.90 -19.35 -13.04
C ALA A 340 -18.21 -19.50 -14.55
N ASN A 341 -18.42 -18.36 -15.23
CA ASN A 341 -18.82 -18.27 -16.63
C ASN A 341 -17.87 -17.36 -17.41
N ARG A 342 -16.96 -17.96 -18.19
CA ARG A 342 -15.96 -17.25 -18.99
C ARG A 342 -16.52 -16.46 -20.18
N SER A 343 -17.81 -16.60 -20.51
CA SER A 343 -18.44 -15.79 -21.57
C SER A 343 -19.09 -14.51 -21.05
N TRP A 344 -19.07 -14.26 -19.73
CA TRP A 344 -19.57 -13.01 -19.15
C TRP A 344 -18.61 -11.85 -19.48
N SER A 345 -19.14 -10.64 -19.67
CA SER A 345 -18.34 -9.44 -19.97
C SER A 345 -18.80 -8.22 -19.16
N ALA A 346 -17.84 -7.42 -18.71
CA ALA A 346 -18.03 -6.16 -18.00
C ALA A 346 -18.86 -5.15 -18.80
N HIS A 347 -18.88 -5.26 -20.13
CA HIS A 347 -19.74 -4.44 -20.99
C HIS A 347 -21.23 -4.71 -20.82
N ASP A 348 -21.59 -5.93 -20.42
CA ASP A 348 -22.97 -6.36 -20.20
C ASP A 348 -23.39 -6.24 -18.73
N ALA A 349 -22.55 -5.66 -17.87
CA ALA A 349 -22.80 -5.59 -16.43
C ALA A 349 -24.14 -4.89 -16.14
N THR A 350 -24.82 -5.34 -15.10
CA THR A 350 -26.10 -4.80 -14.63
C THR A 350 -26.05 -4.63 -13.12
N GLU A 351 -27.03 -3.90 -12.57
CA GLU A 351 -27.18 -3.81 -11.12
C GLU A 351 -27.34 -5.20 -10.47
N ALA A 352 -27.94 -6.18 -11.17
CA ALA A 352 -28.08 -7.55 -10.67
C ALA A 352 -26.74 -8.27 -10.51
N ASP A 353 -25.76 -7.97 -11.37
CA ASP A 353 -24.41 -8.54 -11.28
C ASP A 353 -23.64 -8.00 -10.07
N VAL A 354 -23.79 -6.71 -9.80
CA VAL A 354 -23.19 -6.07 -8.63
C VAL A 354 -23.84 -6.57 -7.34
N ARG A 355 -25.17 -6.74 -7.36
CA ARG A 355 -25.92 -7.36 -6.28
C ARG A 355 -25.44 -8.78 -5.99
N ALA A 356 -25.28 -9.61 -7.03
CA ALA A 356 -24.74 -10.96 -6.88
C ALA A 356 -23.34 -10.96 -6.26
N THR A 357 -22.49 -10.00 -6.66
CA THR A 357 -21.15 -9.81 -6.10
C THR A 357 -21.18 -9.47 -4.61
N ILE A 358 -22.07 -8.55 -4.21
CA ILE A 358 -22.24 -8.12 -2.81
C ILE A 358 -22.86 -9.23 -1.95
N GLU A 359 -23.86 -9.94 -2.46
CA GLU A 359 -24.53 -11.03 -1.75
C GLU A 359 -23.62 -12.25 -1.55
N LEU A 360 -22.77 -12.56 -2.54
CA LEU A 360 -21.84 -13.68 -2.45
C LEU A 360 -20.76 -13.45 -1.39
N ASN A 361 -20.16 -12.24 -1.37
CA ASN A 361 -19.12 -11.78 -0.43
C ASN A 361 -18.22 -12.93 0.11
N PRO A 362 -17.49 -13.63 -0.77
CA PRO A 362 -16.79 -14.86 -0.39
C PRO A 362 -15.75 -14.55 0.70
N TYR A 363 -15.81 -15.30 1.80
CA TYR A 363 -14.91 -15.17 2.96
C TYR A 363 -14.83 -13.75 3.55
N ASN A 364 -15.91 -12.96 3.40
CA ASN A 364 -15.94 -11.55 3.79
C ASN A 364 -14.84 -10.70 3.12
N ILE A 365 -14.57 -10.91 1.82
CA ILE A 365 -13.64 -10.11 1.02
C ILE A 365 -13.97 -8.60 1.07
N GLN A 366 -15.23 -8.24 1.30
CA GLN A 366 -15.68 -6.86 1.49
C GLN A 366 -14.81 -6.07 2.46
N THR A 367 -14.28 -6.75 3.50
CA THR A 367 -13.32 -6.19 4.48
C THR A 367 -13.79 -4.84 5.04
N PHE A 368 -15.05 -4.77 5.47
CA PHE A 368 -15.68 -3.54 5.94
C PHE A 368 -16.29 -3.71 7.34
N ASP A 369 -15.72 -4.61 8.14
CA ASP A 369 -16.08 -4.76 9.54
C ASP A 369 -15.57 -3.53 10.31
N THR A 370 -16.43 -2.91 11.12
CA THR A 370 -16.19 -1.57 11.71
C THR A 370 -16.02 -1.58 13.22
N ASP A 371 -16.18 -2.73 13.87
CA ASP A 371 -15.81 -2.91 15.27
C ASP A 371 -14.35 -3.37 15.34
N LEU A 372 -13.47 -2.49 15.82
CA LEU A 372 -12.04 -2.75 15.97
C LEU A 372 -11.63 -2.95 17.43
N SER A 373 -12.60 -3.16 18.33
CA SER A 373 -12.33 -3.26 19.78
C SER A 373 -11.29 -4.33 20.09
N ALA A 374 -11.38 -5.50 19.47
CA ALA A 374 -10.42 -6.59 19.71
C ALA A 374 -8.98 -6.24 19.29
N PHE A 375 -8.80 -5.42 18.25
CA PHE A 375 -7.48 -4.97 17.81
C PHE A 375 -6.91 -3.89 18.74
N GLY A 376 -7.73 -2.89 19.09
CA GLY A 376 -7.36 -1.87 20.06
C GLY A 376 -7.04 -2.44 21.44
N ASP A 377 -7.86 -3.37 21.94
CA ASP A 377 -7.67 -4.07 23.22
C ASP A 377 -6.41 -4.95 23.25
N ALA A 378 -6.01 -5.48 22.08
CA ALA A 378 -4.73 -6.20 21.92
C ALA A 378 -3.51 -5.26 21.91
N GLY A 379 -3.71 -3.94 21.93
CA GLY A 379 -2.67 -2.91 21.89
C GLY A 379 -2.16 -2.60 20.49
N GLY A 380 -2.83 -3.09 19.45
CA GLY A 380 -2.44 -2.86 18.06
C GLY A 380 -2.59 -1.40 17.65
N LYS A 381 -1.72 -0.90 16.76
CA LYS A 381 -1.76 0.47 16.22
C LYS A 381 -1.93 0.44 14.69
N ILE A 382 -2.75 1.32 14.12
CA ILE A 382 -2.97 1.47 12.67
C ILE A 382 -2.71 2.91 12.23
N LEU A 383 -1.82 3.05 11.25
CA LEU A 383 -1.70 4.23 10.40
C LEU A 383 -2.39 3.95 9.07
N HIS A 384 -3.55 4.54 8.88
CA HIS A 384 -4.29 4.53 7.63
C HIS A 384 -3.98 5.78 6.84
N TRP A 385 -3.78 5.67 5.54
CA TRP A 385 -3.67 6.84 4.68
C TRP A 385 -4.32 6.61 3.32
N HIS A 386 -4.75 7.69 2.65
CA HIS A 386 -5.28 7.64 1.30
C HIS A 386 -4.91 8.90 0.51
N GLY A 387 -4.40 8.72 -0.71
CA GLY A 387 -4.13 9.81 -1.64
C GLY A 387 -5.41 10.50 -2.11
N GLN A 388 -5.46 11.83 -2.01
CA GLN A 388 -6.64 12.61 -2.41
C GLN A 388 -6.80 12.71 -3.94
N ALA A 389 -5.77 12.33 -4.70
CA ALA A 389 -5.78 12.31 -6.16
C ALA A 389 -5.77 10.87 -6.72
N ASP A 390 -6.23 9.89 -5.94
CA ASP A 390 -6.24 8.48 -6.32
C ASP A 390 -7.28 8.19 -7.43
N PRO A 391 -6.83 7.88 -8.67
CA PRO A 391 -7.72 7.61 -9.79
C PRO A 391 -8.33 6.21 -9.75
N MET A 392 -7.78 5.31 -8.92
CA MET A 392 -8.13 3.90 -8.95
C MET A 392 -9.07 3.56 -7.81
N LEU A 393 -8.69 3.88 -6.58
CA LEU A 393 -9.50 3.65 -5.39
C LEU A 393 -9.90 5.00 -4.81
N GLN A 394 -11.18 5.20 -4.59
CA GLN A 394 -11.66 6.54 -4.23
C GLN A 394 -11.47 6.79 -2.74
N ALA A 395 -10.79 7.89 -2.40
CA ALA A 395 -10.48 8.26 -1.01
C ALA A 395 -11.73 8.37 -0.11
N GLY A 396 -12.89 8.68 -0.70
CA GLY A 396 -14.15 8.72 0.03
C GLY A 396 -14.58 7.40 0.67
N ASN A 397 -14.10 6.24 0.17
CA ASN A 397 -14.34 4.97 0.86
C ASN A 397 -13.57 4.87 2.17
N SER A 398 -12.36 5.43 2.22
CA SER A 398 -11.56 5.53 3.45
C SER A 398 -12.19 6.48 4.45
N ASP A 399 -12.70 7.62 3.99
CA ASP A 399 -13.46 8.57 4.82
C ASP A 399 -14.70 7.88 5.42
N ARG A 400 -15.48 7.20 4.57
CA ARG A 400 -16.67 6.45 5.00
C ARG A 400 -16.33 5.37 6.01
N TYR A 401 -15.22 4.65 5.82
CA TYR A 401 -14.80 3.61 6.74
C TYR A 401 -14.40 4.18 8.11
N TYR A 402 -13.63 5.27 8.14
CA TYR A 402 -13.28 5.97 9.38
C TYR A 402 -14.55 6.41 10.14
N ASP A 403 -15.49 7.05 9.45
CA ASP A 403 -16.76 7.48 10.05
C ASP A 403 -17.60 6.30 10.57
N ALA A 404 -17.60 5.19 9.83
CA ALA A 404 -18.34 3.98 10.22
C ALA A 404 -17.73 3.30 11.46
N VAL A 405 -16.38 3.21 11.55
CA VAL A 405 -15.68 2.73 12.75
C VAL A 405 -16.02 3.59 13.96
N ARG A 406 -15.89 4.93 13.80
CA ARG A 406 -16.24 5.89 14.86
C ARG A 406 -17.67 5.69 15.36
N SER A 407 -18.62 5.54 14.44
CA SER A 407 -20.04 5.34 14.75
C SER A 407 -20.30 4.00 15.45
N THR A 408 -19.76 2.90 14.93
CA THR A 408 -19.95 1.54 15.48
C THR A 408 -19.38 1.42 16.89
N MET A 409 -18.15 1.91 17.09
CA MET A 409 -17.46 1.88 18.39
C MET A 409 -17.98 2.96 19.35
N LYS A 410 -18.80 3.90 18.87
CA LYS A 410 -19.28 5.08 19.62
C LYS A 410 -18.14 5.89 20.24
N ALA A 411 -17.03 5.95 19.51
CA ALA A 411 -15.83 6.66 19.92
C ALA A 411 -15.81 8.08 19.33
N THR A 412 -15.12 9.00 19.98
CA THR A 412 -14.67 10.26 19.42
C THR A 412 -13.42 10.03 18.57
N SER A 413 -13.06 10.99 17.70
CA SER A 413 -11.78 10.91 16.98
C SER A 413 -10.58 10.84 17.92
N ALA A 414 -10.64 11.54 19.07
CA ALA A 414 -9.59 11.49 20.09
C ALA A 414 -9.47 10.10 20.76
N GLU A 415 -10.58 9.39 20.97
CA GLU A 415 -10.54 8.00 21.48
C GLU A 415 -10.04 7.02 20.43
N LEU A 416 -10.35 7.23 19.15
CA LEU A 416 -9.76 6.44 18.07
C LEU A 416 -8.25 6.70 17.93
N ASP A 417 -7.78 7.93 18.17
CA ASP A 417 -6.38 8.32 18.04
C ASP A 417 -5.42 7.52 18.93
N ASP A 418 -5.93 6.82 19.94
CA ASP A 418 -5.15 5.90 20.78
C ASP A 418 -4.62 4.69 20.01
N PHE A 419 -5.30 4.26 18.93
CA PHE A 419 -4.92 3.06 18.18
C PHE A 419 -5.15 3.13 16.67
N TYR A 420 -5.95 4.07 16.17
CA TYR A 420 -6.32 4.22 14.76
C TYR A 420 -6.25 5.68 14.33
N ARG A 421 -5.24 6.02 13.52
CA ARG A 421 -5.07 7.36 12.93
C ARG A 421 -5.15 7.29 11.41
N TYR A 422 -5.88 8.23 10.81
CA TYR A 422 -6.11 8.32 9.37
C TYR A 422 -5.56 9.63 8.80
N PHE A 423 -4.84 9.56 7.69
CA PHE A 423 -4.23 10.70 7.00
C PHE A 423 -4.73 10.81 5.56
N ARG A 424 -5.26 11.98 5.20
CA ARG A 424 -5.60 12.32 3.82
C ARG A 424 -4.39 13.01 3.20
N VAL A 425 -3.86 12.44 2.14
CA VAL A 425 -2.57 12.86 1.58
C VAL A 425 -2.79 13.61 0.29
N SER A 426 -2.57 14.91 0.31
CA SER A 426 -2.89 15.78 -0.83
C SER A 426 -2.01 15.50 -2.04
N GLY A 427 -2.61 15.66 -3.23
CA GLY A 427 -1.94 15.49 -4.52
C GLY A 427 -1.26 14.13 -4.72
N THR A 428 -1.61 13.11 -3.93
CA THR A 428 -1.05 11.77 -4.02
C THR A 428 -1.99 10.89 -4.81
N ASN A 429 -1.46 10.25 -5.86
CA ASN A 429 -2.20 9.28 -6.68
C ASN A 429 -2.29 7.93 -5.96
N HIS A 430 -2.70 6.88 -6.68
CA HIS A 430 -2.78 5.53 -6.15
C HIS A 430 -1.42 5.02 -5.65
N CYS A 431 -1.29 4.86 -4.32
CA CYS A 431 -0.11 4.39 -3.60
C CYS A 431 1.17 5.27 -3.67
N ALA A 432 1.44 5.92 -4.80
CA ALA A 432 2.56 6.83 -4.99
C ALA A 432 2.31 7.76 -6.19
N GLY A 433 3.21 8.72 -6.38
CA GLY A 433 3.13 9.68 -7.47
C GLY A 433 2.02 10.72 -7.26
N GLY A 434 1.75 11.47 -8.32
CA GLY A 434 0.84 12.61 -8.29
C GLY A 434 1.58 13.95 -8.11
N PRO A 435 0.85 15.08 -8.21
CA PRO A 435 1.44 16.41 -8.15
C PRO A 435 1.96 16.80 -6.75
N GLY A 436 1.44 16.19 -5.69
CA GLY A 436 1.71 16.54 -4.30
C GLY A 436 2.95 15.90 -3.68
N ALA A 437 3.17 16.20 -2.40
CA ALA A 437 4.27 15.66 -1.61
C ALA A 437 3.95 14.24 -1.13
N PHE A 438 4.12 13.25 -2.02
CA PHE A 438 3.68 11.88 -1.78
C PHE A 438 4.73 10.97 -1.11
N LEU A 439 6.00 11.37 -1.03
CA LEU A 439 7.06 10.52 -0.47
C LEU A 439 7.04 10.60 1.06
N MET A 440 6.45 9.60 1.71
CA MET A 440 6.25 9.51 3.16
C MET A 440 6.76 8.18 3.74
N GLY A 441 7.57 7.40 3.00
CA GLY A 441 7.99 6.06 3.43
C GLY A 441 6.84 5.06 3.54
N GLN A 442 5.77 5.26 2.78
CA GLN A 442 4.57 4.42 2.76
C GLN A 442 4.74 3.11 1.97
N MET A 443 5.82 3.02 1.17
CA MET A 443 6.26 1.86 0.37
C MET A 443 7.78 1.91 0.14
N GLY A 444 8.36 0.86 -0.45
CA GLY A 444 9.81 0.80 -0.69
C GLY A 444 10.33 1.81 -1.68
N GLY A 445 11.44 2.46 -1.32
CA GLY A 445 12.02 3.54 -2.11
C GLY A 445 11.20 4.84 -2.09
N THR A 446 10.14 4.94 -1.28
CA THR A 446 9.30 6.16 -1.17
C THR A 446 9.62 7.00 0.08
N SER A 447 10.79 6.79 0.69
CA SER A 447 11.27 7.60 1.81
C SER A 447 12.48 8.44 1.43
N VAL A 448 12.58 9.61 2.04
CA VAL A 448 13.75 10.51 1.94
C VAL A 448 14.71 10.33 3.12
N SER A 449 14.24 9.74 4.22
CA SER A 449 15.02 9.50 5.44
C SER A 449 14.40 8.38 6.31
N ASP A 450 15.09 8.00 7.39
CA ASP A 450 14.50 7.12 8.43
C ASP A 450 13.88 7.93 9.58
N ASP A 451 13.71 9.25 9.41
CA ASP A 451 13.02 10.08 10.39
C ASP A 451 11.53 9.66 10.47
N PRO A 452 11.01 9.31 11.66
CA PRO A 452 9.60 8.95 11.84
C PRO A 452 8.60 10.03 11.41
N ASP A 453 8.97 11.30 11.29
CA ASP A 453 8.10 12.34 10.71
C ASP A 453 7.98 12.20 9.18
N ASP A 454 9.02 11.71 8.50
CA ASP A 454 9.15 11.59 7.03
C ASP A 454 8.89 10.16 6.51
N ASN A 455 8.72 9.19 7.41
CA ASN A 455 8.68 7.78 7.10
C ASN A 455 7.61 7.05 7.93
N MET A 456 6.50 6.67 7.30
CA MET A 456 5.36 6.01 7.94
C MET A 456 5.71 4.63 8.51
N LEU A 457 6.64 3.89 7.90
CA LEU A 457 7.13 2.64 8.48
C LEU A 457 7.86 2.91 9.81
N MET A 458 8.75 3.90 9.82
CA MET A 458 9.46 4.26 11.05
C MET A 458 8.51 4.88 12.08
N ARG A 459 7.48 5.60 11.64
CA ARG A 459 6.44 6.13 12.53
C ARG A 459 5.66 5.04 13.25
N ILE A 460 5.21 4.00 12.54
CA ILE A 460 4.44 2.94 13.22
C ILE A 460 5.32 2.21 14.24
N VAL A 461 6.63 2.09 13.97
CA VAL A 461 7.61 1.54 14.92
C VAL A 461 7.68 2.41 16.18
N GLU A 462 7.86 3.72 16.03
CA GLU A 462 7.91 4.64 17.17
C GLU A 462 6.60 4.66 17.98
N TRP A 463 5.45 4.58 17.31
CA TRP A 463 4.18 4.53 18.01
C TRP A 463 4.03 3.24 18.82
N VAL A 464 4.35 2.08 18.24
CA VAL A 464 4.20 0.79 18.91
C VAL A 464 5.21 0.59 20.05
N GLU A 465 6.46 1.03 19.86
CA GLU A 465 7.55 0.77 20.81
C GLU A 465 7.70 1.85 21.88
N ASN A 466 7.37 3.10 21.56
CA ASN A 466 7.62 4.25 22.42
C ASN A 466 6.36 5.06 22.74
N ASP A 467 5.17 4.60 22.33
CA ASP A 467 3.89 5.30 22.51
C ASP A 467 3.93 6.74 21.97
N ALA A 468 4.61 6.92 20.83
CA ALA A 468 4.84 8.21 20.18
C ALA A 468 4.04 8.33 18.87
N PRO A 469 2.71 8.56 18.94
CA PRO A 469 1.88 8.61 17.74
C PRO A 469 2.15 9.85 16.87
N PRO A 470 1.84 9.80 15.57
CA PRO A 470 2.00 10.96 14.66
C PRO A 470 0.82 11.93 14.73
N GLU A 471 1.12 13.22 14.88
CA GLU A 471 0.13 14.31 14.68
C GLU A 471 -0.03 14.69 13.19
N PHE A 472 0.97 14.37 12.39
CA PHE A 472 0.98 14.54 10.94
C PHE A 472 1.86 13.44 10.32
N VAL A 473 1.79 13.31 8.99
CA VAL A 473 2.81 12.61 8.20
C VAL A 473 3.40 13.57 7.19
N ARG A 474 4.72 13.76 7.21
CA ARG A 474 5.39 14.68 6.31
C ARG A 474 5.72 13.97 5.02
N GLY A 475 5.23 14.52 3.92
CA GLY A 475 5.54 14.07 2.58
C GLY A 475 6.56 14.96 1.91
N THR A 476 7.31 14.41 0.96
CA THR A 476 8.25 15.14 0.11
C THR A 476 7.85 15.06 -1.38
N LYS A 477 8.00 16.17 -2.09
CA LYS A 477 8.00 16.22 -3.57
C LYS A 477 9.39 16.57 -4.06
N PHE A 478 9.96 15.77 -4.94
CA PHE A 478 11.21 16.12 -5.63
C PHE A 478 10.93 16.92 -6.91
N VAL A 479 11.92 17.71 -7.34
CA VAL A 479 11.85 18.39 -8.64
C VAL A 479 11.76 17.34 -9.75
N ASN A 480 10.66 17.36 -10.52
CA ASN A 480 10.34 16.36 -11.54
C ASN A 480 10.45 14.90 -11.05
N ASP A 481 10.08 14.65 -9.79
CA ASP A 481 10.17 13.33 -9.16
C ASP A 481 11.58 12.70 -9.20
N THR A 482 12.60 13.55 -9.32
CA THR A 482 14.00 13.13 -9.46
C THR A 482 14.80 13.59 -8.25
N ALA A 483 15.17 12.66 -7.37
CA ALA A 483 15.87 12.95 -6.11
C ALA A 483 17.17 13.76 -6.31
N SER A 484 17.93 13.48 -7.38
CA SER A 484 19.17 14.20 -7.68
C SER A 484 18.98 15.67 -8.09
N LEU A 485 17.75 16.08 -8.42
CA LEU A 485 17.41 17.48 -8.70
C LEU A 485 16.98 18.26 -7.44
N GLY A 486 16.93 17.59 -6.28
CA GLY A 486 16.60 18.18 -5.00
C GLY A 486 15.10 18.18 -4.67
N VAL A 487 14.80 18.56 -3.42
CA VAL A 487 13.44 18.71 -2.90
C VAL A 487 12.79 19.94 -3.52
N ALA A 488 11.60 19.78 -4.09
CA ALA A 488 10.76 20.87 -4.57
C ALA A 488 9.99 21.51 -3.42
N PHE A 489 9.33 20.71 -2.58
CA PHE A 489 8.67 21.13 -1.35
C PHE A 489 8.37 19.92 -0.45
N THR A 490 8.03 20.19 0.81
CA THR A 490 7.48 19.22 1.76
C THR A 490 6.11 19.69 2.24
N ARG A 491 5.31 18.77 2.78
CA ARG A 491 3.99 19.08 3.36
C ARG A 491 3.70 18.15 4.52
N LYS A 492 3.29 18.72 5.67
CA LYS A 492 2.75 17.97 6.80
C LYS A 492 1.27 17.67 6.52
N HIS A 493 0.96 16.43 6.13
CA HIS A 493 -0.41 15.99 5.90
C HIS A 493 -1.11 15.75 7.23
N CYS A 494 -2.29 16.34 7.38
CA CYS A 494 -3.00 16.38 8.64
C CYS A 494 -3.63 15.03 9.02
N LYS A 495 -3.63 14.75 10.32
CA LYS A 495 -4.45 13.69 10.91
C LYS A 495 -5.94 14.05 10.79
N HIS A 496 -6.72 13.20 10.15
CA HIS A 496 -8.17 13.34 10.04
C HIS A 496 -8.83 13.41 11.43
N PRO A 497 -9.87 14.24 11.66
CA PRO A 497 -10.65 14.97 10.66
C PRO A 497 -10.08 16.34 10.25
N ALA A 498 -8.99 16.79 10.86
CA ALA A 498 -8.35 18.03 10.45
C ALA A 498 -7.98 18.04 8.95
N VAL A 499 -8.01 19.24 8.38
CA VAL A 499 -7.63 19.55 7.00
C VAL A 499 -6.48 20.53 7.00
N ASN A 500 -5.65 20.50 5.97
CA ASN A 500 -4.61 21.50 5.79
C ASN A 500 -5.21 22.77 5.18
N VAL A 501 -4.83 23.93 5.71
CA VAL A 501 -5.17 25.24 5.15
C VAL A 501 -3.92 26.09 5.05
N TYR A 502 -3.69 26.68 3.88
CA TYR A 502 -2.58 27.57 3.62
C TYR A 502 -2.90 29.00 4.05
N THR A 503 -2.07 29.56 4.92
CA THR A 503 -2.14 30.96 5.37
C THR A 503 -0.83 31.73 5.13
N GLY A 504 0.16 31.07 4.51
CA GLY A 504 1.46 31.63 4.18
C GLY A 504 1.43 32.58 2.97
N THR A 505 2.63 33.02 2.57
CA THR A 505 2.82 33.83 1.36
C THR A 505 3.47 33.00 0.26
N GLY A 506 2.85 32.92 -0.92
CA GLY A 506 3.40 32.17 -2.05
C GLY A 506 2.39 31.17 -2.61
N ASN A 507 2.90 30.08 -3.18
CA ASN A 507 2.14 29.06 -3.90
C ASN A 507 2.10 27.72 -3.14
N GLY A 508 1.94 27.74 -1.81
CA GLY A 508 1.80 26.50 -1.04
C GLY A 508 3.05 25.62 -0.90
N THR A 509 4.22 26.10 -1.32
CA THR A 509 5.49 25.34 -1.25
C THR A 509 6.21 25.45 0.10
N ASP A 510 5.90 26.48 0.89
CA ASP A 510 6.41 26.65 2.25
C ASP A 510 5.56 25.84 3.22
N GLU A 511 6.14 24.78 3.78
CA GLU A 511 5.47 23.88 4.74
C GLU A 511 4.94 24.63 5.97
N ASP A 512 5.67 25.61 6.49
CA ASP A 512 5.28 26.37 7.68
C ASP A 512 4.14 27.35 7.40
N GLY A 513 3.81 27.58 6.13
CA GLY A 513 2.63 28.34 5.71
C GLY A 513 1.31 27.54 5.83
N TRP A 514 1.38 26.24 6.08
CA TRP A 514 0.22 25.36 6.23
C TRP A 514 -0.11 25.13 7.70
N THR A 515 -1.40 24.94 7.99
CA THR A 515 -1.87 24.62 9.35
C THR A 515 -3.01 23.61 9.28
N CYS A 516 -2.93 22.59 10.12
CA CYS A 516 -4.04 21.67 10.34
C CYS A 516 -5.14 22.33 11.16
N VAL A 517 -6.34 22.41 10.59
CA VAL A 517 -7.53 22.97 11.24
C VAL A 517 -8.62 21.92 11.31
N GLU A 518 -9.27 21.82 12.47
CA GLU A 518 -10.47 21.02 12.67
C GLU A 518 -11.67 21.75 12.03
N GLU A 519 -12.50 21.04 11.27
CA GLU A 519 -13.71 21.58 10.61
C GLU A 519 -15.01 21.17 11.29
#